data_AF-A0A1J4RH19-F1
#
_entry.id   AF-A0A1J4RH19-F1
#
_cell.length_a   1.000
_cell.length_b   1.000
_cell.length_c   1.000
_cell.angle_alpha   90.00
_cell.angle_beta   90.00
_cell.angle_gamma   90.00
#
_symmetry.space_group_name_H-M   'P 1'
#
loop_
_entity.id
_entity.type
_entity.pdbx_description
1 polymer ?
#
loop_
_entity_poly.entity_id
_entity_poly.type
_entity_poly.pdbx_seq_one_letter_code
_entity_poly.pdbx_strand_id
1 'polypeptide(L)' 'MELEAVKILAGAIALLPLAGVALGLGKIFAAYNEAVGRNPGAAELLNKKFMFTFAVTEALGIFALLVSFYLVFA' A
#
# COMPACT_ATOMS: atom_id res chain seq x y z
N MET A 1 -5.28 -20.21 26.39
CA MET A 1 -5.13 -19.82 24.97
C MET A 1 -3.68 -20.05 24.62
N GLU A 2 -3.40 -20.89 23.64
CA GLU A 2 -2.03 -21.16 23.18
C GLU A 2 -1.43 -19.90 22.54
N LEU A 3 -0.19 -19.56 22.92
CA LEU A 3 0.53 -18.37 22.42
C LEU A 3 0.59 -18.33 20.89
N GLU A 4 0.70 -19.48 20.25
CA GLU A 4 0.71 -19.63 18.79
C GLU A 4 -0.58 -19.12 18.14
N ALA A 5 -1.75 -19.42 18.72
CA ALA A 5 -3.03 -18.92 18.21
C ALA A 5 -3.11 -17.38 18.30
N VAL A 6 -2.52 -16.78 19.34
CA VAL A 6 -2.46 -15.32 19.50
C VAL A 6 -1.54 -14.69 18.45
N LYS A 7 -0.36 -15.29 18.19
CA LYS A 7 0.57 -14.83 17.15
C LYS A 7 -0.07 -14.82 15.76
N ILE A 8 -0.78 -15.88 15.40
CA ILE A 8 -1.47 -15.99 14.11
C ILE A 8 -2.56 -14.91 14.00
N LEU A 9 -3.39 -14.74 15.04
CA LEU A 9 -4.44 -13.72 15.04
C LEU A 9 -3.87 -12.30 14.96
N ALA A 10 -2.81 -12.00 15.72
CA ALA A 10 -2.14 -10.71 15.69
C ALA A 10 -1.53 -10.42 14.31
N GLY A 11 -0.91 -11.42 13.67
CA GLY A 11 -0.41 -11.32 12.30
C GLY A 11 -1.51 -10.97 11.30
N ALA A 12 -2.67 -11.64 11.37
CA ALA A 12 -3.81 -11.33 10.52
C ALA A 12 -4.33 -9.90 10.73
N ILE A 13 -4.41 -9.43 11.98
CA ILE A 13 -4.82 -8.05 12.31
C ILE A 13 -3.80 -7.02 11.77
N ALA A 14 -2.50 -7.34 11.81
CA ALA A 14 -1.46 -6.47 11.31
C ALA A 14 -1.56 -6.19 9.80
N LEU A 15 -2.30 -7.00 9.04
CA LEU A 15 -2.54 -6.80 7.61
C LEU A 15 -3.70 -5.86 7.27
N LEU A 16 -4.53 -5.46 8.23
CA LEU A 16 -5.65 -4.54 8.00
C LEU A 16 -5.27 -3.22 7.28
N PRO A 17 -4.10 -2.60 7.52
CA PRO A 17 -3.68 -1.40 6.79
C PRO A 17 -3.60 -1.58 5.27
N LEU A 18 -3.48 -2.81 4.75
CA LEU A 18 -3.49 -3.08 3.31
C LEU A 18 -4.77 -2.58 2.61
N ALA A 19 -5.91 -2.56 3.32
CA ALA A 19 -7.13 -1.96 2.78
C ALA A 19 -6.96 -0.46 2.52
N GLY A 20 -6.28 0.25 3.43
CA GLY A 20 -5.95 1.66 3.26
C GLY A 20 -4.98 1.90 2.09
N VAL A 21 -3.97 1.04 1.94
CA VAL A 21 -3.02 1.08 0.82
C VAL A 21 -3.76 0.87 -0.51
N ALA A 22 -4.62 -0.15 -0.61
CA ALA A 22 -5.41 -0.41 -1.82
C ALA A 22 -6.29 0.78 -2.22
N LEU A 23 -6.97 1.40 -1.25
CA LEU A 23 -7.77 2.61 -1.49
C LEU A 23 -6.90 3.81 -1.89
N GLY A 24 -5.74 3.98 -1.25
CA GLY A 24 -4.79 5.04 -1.56
C GLY A 24 -4.26 4.93 -2.98
N LEU A 25 -3.81 3.74 -3.38
CA LEU A 25 -3.34 3.46 -4.73
C LEU A 25 -4.45 3.66 -5.75
N GLY A 26 -5.65 3.12 -5.52
CA GLY A 26 -6.79 3.32 -6.41
C GLY A 26 -7.04 4.80 -6.72
N LYS A 27 -6.96 5.66 -5.70
CA LYS A 27 -7.09 7.12 -5.86
C LYS A 27 -5.92 7.74 -6.62
N ILE A 28 -4.68 7.35 -6.32
CA ILE A 28 -3.48 7.87 -6.99
C ILE A 28 -3.52 7.54 -8.49
N PHE A 29 -3.81 6.29 -8.84
CA PHE A 29 -3.91 5.85 -10.23
C PHE A 29 -5.09 6.52 -10.95
N ALA A 30 -6.26 6.63 -10.32
CA ALA A 30 -7.41 7.31 -10.90
C ALA A 30 -7.10 8.79 -11.22
N ALA A 31 -6.50 9.51 -10.27
CA ALA A 31 -6.14 10.92 -10.45
C ALA A 31 -5.07 11.11 -11.55
N TYR A 32 -4.09 10.21 -11.62
CA TYR A 32 -3.09 10.22 -12.68
C TYR A 32 -3.72 10.00 -14.06
N ASN A 33 -4.56 8.97 -14.20
CA ASN A 33 -5.24 8.64 -15.46
C ASN A 33 -6.18 9.77 -15.90
N GLU A 34 -6.90 10.39 -14.97
CA GLU A 34 -7.77 11.54 -15.27
C GLU A 34 -6.96 12.75 -15.78
N ALA A 35 -5.83 13.06 -15.13
CA ALA A 35 -4.97 14.17 -15.53
C ALA A 35 -4.34 13.94 -16.93
N VAL A 36 -3.78 12.75 -17.16
CA VAL A 36 -3.17 12.39 -18.45
C VAL A 36 -4.22 12.23 -19.55
N GLY A 37 -5.39 11.67 -19.23
CA GLY A 37 -6.50 11.55 -20.18
C GLY A 37 -7.03 12.89 -20.67
N ARG A 38 -7.05 13.92 -19.80
CA ARG A 38 -7.42 15.30 -20.18
C ARG A 38 -6.31 16.03 -20.93
N ASN A 39 -5.05 15.80 -20.59
CA ASN A 39 -3.90 16.39 -21.26
C ASN A 39 -2.75 15.37 -21.33
N PRO A 40 -2.57 14.68 -22.47
CA PRO A 40 -1.51 13.68 -22.62
C PRO A 40 -0.10 14.23 -22.39
N GLY A 41 0.13 15.52 -22.67
CA GLY A 41 1.41 16.19 -22.41
C GLY A 41 1.76 16.33 -20.92
N ALA A 42 0.77 16.19 -20.01
CA ALA A 42 1.01 16.22 -18.57
C ALA A 42 1.76 14.98 -18.06
N ALA A 43 1.77 13.87 -18.82
CA ALA A 43 2.42 12.63 -18.40
C ALA A 43 3.92 12.81 -18.08
N GLU A 44 4.64 13.59 -18.91
CA GLU A 44 6.06 13.84 -18.71
C GLU A 44 6.36 14.53 -17.37
N LEU A 45 5.50 15.50 -17.00
CA LEU A 45 5.60 16.22 -15.73
C LEU A 45 5.19 15.36 -14.53
N LEU A 46 4.17 14.52 -14.69
CA LEU A 46 3.54 13.80 -13.59
C LEU A 46 4.19 12.46 -13.27
N ASN A 47 4.81 11.78 -14.25
CA ASN A 47 5.32 10.41 -14.11
C ASN A 47 6.22 10.21 -12.89
N LYS A 48 7.19 11.10 -12.68
CA LYS A 48 8.13 11.00 -11.54
C LYS A 48 7.39 11.16 -10.19
N LYS A 49 6.49 12.12 -10.10
CA LYS A 49 5.70 12.38 -8.90
C LYS A 49 4.75 11.22 -8.61
N PHE A 50 4.07 10.73 -9.64
CA PHE A 50 3.20 9.56 -9.58
C PHE A 50 3.95 8.34 -9.05
N MET A 51 5.07 7.98 -9.67
CA MET A 51 5.88 6.82 -9.27
C MET A 51 6.38 6.95 -7.82
N PHE A 52 6.83 8.13 -7.42
CA PHE A 52 7.23 8.39 -6.04
C PHE A 52 6.07 8.19 -5.06
N THR A 53 4.89 8.78 -5.34
CA THR A 53 3.72 8.64 -4.45
C THR A 53 3.18 7.21 -4.40
N PHE A 54 3.21 6.50 -5.53
CA PHE A 54 2.89 5.07 -5.61
C PHE A 54 3.83 4.27 -4.71
N ALA A 55 5.14 4.44 -4.87
CA ALA A 55 6.14 3.66 -4.13
C ALA A 55 6.08 3.90 -2.61
N VAL A 56 5.92 5.16 -2.18
CA VAL A 56 5.81 5.48 -0.75
C VAL A 56 4.51 4.94 -0.16
N THR A 57 3.42 4.93 -0.92
CA THR A 57 2.14 4.34 -0.46
C THR A 57 2.24 2.82 -0.35
N GLU A 58 2.86 2.16 -1.32
CA GLU A 58 3.08 0.70 -1.29
C GLU A 58 4.03 0.29 -0.15
N ALA A 59 5.03 1.11 0.16
CA ALA A 59 5.95 0.85 1.28
C ALA A 59 5.21 0.69 2.61
N LEU A 60 4.09 1.40 2.83
CA LEU A 60 3.26 1.21 4.02
C LEU A 60 2.64 -0.20 4.07
N GLY A 61 2.26 -0.76 2.92
CA GLY A 61 1.76 -2.13 2.82
C GLY A 61 2.86 -3.17 3.09
N ILE A 62 4.06 -2.91 2.58
CA ILE A 62 5.24 -3.75 2.87
C ILE A 62 5.56 -3.74 4.37
N PHE A 63 5.47 -2.60 5.05
CA PHE A 63 5.67 -2.55 6.50
C PHE A 63 4.60 -3.32 7.29
N ALA A 64 3.33 -3.25 6.88
CA ALA A 64 2.26 -4.07 7.47
C ALA A 64 2.55 -5.58 7.31
N LEU A 65 3.01 -5.99 6.12
CA LEU A 65 3.40 -7.37 5.85
C LEU A 65 4.62 -7.81 6.67
N LEU A 66 5.64 -6.95 6.80
CA LEU A 66 6.82 -7.20 7.61
C LEU A 66 6.45 -7.44 9.08
N VAL A 67 5.57 -6.61 9.64
CA VAL A 67 5.09 -6.78 11.02
C VAL A 67 4.29 -8.07 11.16
N SER A 68 3.44 -8.42 10.19
CA SER A 68 2.73 -9.69 10.20
C SER A 68 3.69 -10.88 10.21
N PHE A 69 4.72 -10.88 9.37
CA PHE A 69 5.73 -11.94 9.37
C PHE A 69 6.52 -12.00 10.67
N TYR A 70 6.91 -10.86 11.22
CA TYR A 70 7.57 -10.80 12.53
C TYR A 70 6.69 -11.43 13.62
N LEU A 71 5.41 -11.06 13.70
CA LEU A 71 4.50 -11.58 14.71
C LEU A 71 4.25 -13.09 14.59
N VAL A 72 4.24 -13.64 13.38
CA VAL A 72 3.97 -15.07 13.15
C VAL A 72 5.23 -15.92 13.38
N PHE A 73 6.39 -15.47 12.88
CA PHE A 73 7.58 -16.32 12.76
C PHE A 73 8.71 -16.01 13.75
N ALA A 74 8.78 -14.80 14.31
CA ALA A 74 9.72 -14.48 15.39
C ALA A 74 9.07 -14.80 16.75
#